data_AF-Q486Q4-F1
#
_entry.id   AF-Q486Q4-F1
#
_cell.length_a   1.000
_cell.length_b   1.000
_cell.length_c   1.000
_cell.angle_alpha   90.00
_cell.angle_beta   90.00
_cell.angle_gamma   90.00
#
_symmetry.space_group_name_H-M   'P 1'
#
loop_
_entity.id
_entity.type
_entity.pdbx_description
1 polymer ?
#
loop_
_entity_poly.entity_id
_entity_poly.type
_entity_poly.pdbx_seq_one_letter_code
_entity_poly.pdbx_strand_id
1 'polypeptide(L)'
;MKECKLIKYPYFIAVLIAISSFAVMAEKSPEQKNVQAVGGLMQVKCFVEYHGGGDDIRFVTDTFATPTQAIKVFQGRKVKKNNTQKVIYKVKECVEARKKFTNGRAKQLDKGLLR
;
A
#
# COMPACT_ATOMS: atom_id res chain seq x y z
N MET A 1 -61.02 -43.13 25.78
CA MET A 1 -60.58 -44.34 25.07
C MET A 1 -59.55 -43.93 24.03
N LYS A 2 -58.38 -44.57 24.08
CA LYS A 2 -57.27 -44.43 23.12
C LYS A 2 -57.53 -45.38 21.94
N GLU A 3 -57.23 -44.94 20.74
CA GLU A 3 -56.82 -45.81 19.63
C GLU A 3 -55.61 -45.13 18.96
N CYS A 4 -54.44 -45.71 19.20
CA CYS A 4 -53.18 -45.33 18.59
C CYS A 4 -53.10 -45.94 17.19
N LYS A 5 -52.72 -45.16 16.17
CA LYS A 5 -52.06 -45.72 14.98
C LYS A 5 -50.66 -45.13 14.85
N LEU A 6 -49.73 -46.02 15.17
CA LEU A 6 -48.29 -45.95 15.02
C LEU A 6 -47.93 -46.19 13.56
N ILE A 7 -47.36 -45.22 12.85
CA ILE A 7 -46.61 -45.48 11.61
C ILE A 7 -45.29 -44.69 11.63
N LYS A 8 -44.25 -45.42 12.05
CA LYS A 8 -42.90 -45.51 11.47
C LYS A 8 -42.24 -44.23 10.96
N TYR A 9 -41.34 -43.68 11.79
CA TYR A 9 -40.12 -43.04 11.31
C TYR A 9 -39.29 -44.03 10.48
N PRO A 10 -38.64 -43.58 9.41
CA PRO A 10 -37.20 -43.42 9.54
C PRO A 10 -36.65 -42.15 8.87
N TYR A 11 -35.63 -41.57 9.49
CA TYR A 11 -34.51 -40.92 8.81
C TYR A 11 -34.81 -39.72 7.88
N PHE A 12 -34.53 -38.49 8.34
CA PHE A 12 -33.26 -37.82 8.06
C PHE A 12 -33.36 -36.31 8.31
N ILE A 13 -32.33 -35.81 9.01
CA ILE A 13 -31.81 -34.44 9.02
C ILE A 13 -32.62 -33.42 9.84
N ALA A 14 -32.25 -33.39 11.12
CA ALA A 14 -32.25 -32.18 11.91
C ALA A 14 -31.40 -31.11 11.20
N VAL A 15 -32.05 -30.07 10.64
CA VAL A 15 -31.34 -28.87 10.21
C VAL A 15 -31.26 -27.93 11.42
N LEU A 16 -30.19 -28.08 12.19
CA LEU A 16 -29.70 -27.06 13.11
C LEU A 16 -29.18 -25.89 12.25
N ILE A 17 -29.97 -24.83 12.12
CA ILE A 17 -29.50 -23.59 11.51
C ILE A 17 -28.54 -22.95 12.52
N ALA A 18 -27.24 -23.11 12.28
CA ALA A 18 -26.18 -22.44 13.02
C ALA A 18 -26.30 -20.93 12.82
N ILE A 19 -26.55 -20.21 13.91
CA ILE A 19 -26.53 -18.76 13.96
C ILE A 19 -25.06 -18.35 13.92
N SER A 20 -24.52 -18.01 12.75
CA SER A 20 -23.16 -17.46 12.66
C SER A 20 -23.20 -16.00 13.13
N SER A 21 -22.83 -15.78 14.38
CA SER A 21 -22.56 -14.45 14.93
C SER A 21 -21.41 -13.82 14.14
N PHE A 22 -21.70 -12.79 13.33
CA PHE A 22 -20.67 -11.92 12.79
C PHE A 22 -20.07 -11.14 13.95
N ALA A 23 -18.93 -11.62 14.47
CA ALA A 23 -18.04 -10.77 15.23
C ALA A 23 -17.51 -9.70 14.26
N VAL A 24 -18.14 -8.53 14.28
CA VAL A 24 -17.54 -7.30 13.75
C VAL A 24 -16.26 -7.10 14.53
N MET A 25 -15.15 -7.57 13.97
CA MET A 25 -13.84 -7.08 14.36
C MET A 25 -13.77 -5.65 13.86
N ALA A 26 -14.24 -4.73 14.70
CA ALA A 26 -13.78 -3.36 14.68
C ALA A 26 -12.28 -3.41 15.03
N GLU A 27 -11.48 -3.81 14.04
CA GLU A 27 -10.05 -3.54 14.05
C GLU A 27 -9.96 -2.03 13.95
N LYS A 28 -9.96 -1.41 15.14
CA LYS A 28 -9.49 -0.05 15.34
C LYS A 28 -8.08 -0.06 14.78
N SER A 29 -7.98 0.30 13.50
CA SER A 29 -6.73 0.52 12.81
C SER A 29 -5.88 1.32 13.79
N PRO A 30 -4.70 0.82 14.20
CA PRO A 30 -3.78 1.68 14.90
C PRO A 30 -3.47 2.77 13.89
N GLU A 31 -4.16 3.90 14.07
CA GLU A 31 -3.70 5.21 13.69
C GLU A 31 -2.30 5.27 14.29
N GLN A 32 -1.32 4.83 13.49
CA GLN A 32 0.09 4.99 13.74
C GLN A 32 0.27 6.49 13.78
N LYS A 33 0.06 7.05 14.98
CA LYS A 33 0.58 8.33 15.41
C LYS A 33 2.02 8.34 14.94
N ASN A 34 2.20 9.05 13.83
CA ASN A 34 3.32 9.92 13.55
C ASN A 34 4.42 9.76 14.59
N VAL A 35 5.22 8.70 14.44
CA VAL A 35 6.56 8.70 15.00
C VAL A 35 7.27 9.72 14.14
N GLN A 36 7.18 10.97 14.60
CA GLN A 36 8.04 12.05 14.25
C GLN A 36 9.45 11.50 14.34
N ALA A 37 10.01 11.12 13.19
CA ALA A 37 11.31 10.48 13.11
C ALA A 37 12.37 11.55 13.40
N VAL A 38 12.57 11.84 14.68
CA VAL A 38 13.80 12.44 15.16
C VAL A 38 14.86 11.34 15.03
N GLY A 39 15.51 11.29 13.87
CA GLY A 39 16.67 10.42 13.61
C GLY A 39 16.36 8.98 13.13
N GLY A 40 15.18 8.71 12.58
CA GLY A 40 14.85 7.40 11.99
C GLY A 40 15.11 7.33 10.49
N LEU A 41 15.63 6.20 9.99
CA LEU A 41 15.69 5.93 8.55
C LEU A 41 14.28 5.99 7.94
N MET A 42 14.11 6.86 6.97
CA MET A 42 12.84 7.12 6.30
C MET A 42 12.93 6.64 4.84
N GLN A 43 12.00 5.79 4.44
CA GLN A 43 11.87 5.41 3.04
C GLN A 43 10.97 6.40 2.31
N VAL A 44 11.55 7.05 1.30
CA VAL A 44 10.89 8.04 0.45
C VAL A 44 10.83 7.52 -0.97
N LYS A 45 9.72 7.81 -1.64
CA LYS A 45 9.57 7.61 -3.08
C LYS A 45 9.37 8.94 -3.77
N CYS A 46 10.10 9.15 -4.86
CA CYS A 46 10.11 10.39 -5.61
C CYS A 46 9.73 10.15 -7.07
N PHE A 47 8.81 10.96 -7.57
CA PHE A 47 8.45 11.05 -8.97
C PHE A 47 9.46 11.95 -9.68
N VAL A 48 10.20 11.39 -10.64
CA VAL A 48 11.32 12.06 -11.31
C VAL A 48 11.15 12.06 -12.82
N GLU A 49 11.74 13.06 -13.46
CA GLU A 49 11.84 13.22 -14.90
C GLU A 49 13.31 13.15 -15.31
N TYR A 50 13.62 12.39 -16.37
CA TYR A 50 14.97 12.29 -16.91
C TYR A 50 15.26 13.33 -17.98
N HIS A 51 16.54 13.68 -18.15
CA HIS A 51 17.00 14.37 -19.36
C HIS A 51 16.69 13.53 -20.61
N GLY A 52 16.15 14.17 -21.65
CA GLY A 52 15.64 13.48 -22.85
C GLY A 52 14.24 12.88 -22.68
N GLY A 53 13.57 13.17 -21.56
CA GLY A 53 12.20 12.79 -21.31
C GLY A 53 12.01 11.41 -20.69
N GLY A 54 10.76 11.16 -20.30
CA GLY A 54 10.35 9.98 -19.58
C GLY A 54 10.36 10.20 -18.07
N ASP A 55 9.26 9.78 -17.46
CA ASP A 55 9.08 9.87 -16.01
C ASP A 55 9.27 8.50 -15.34
N ASP A 56 9.54 8.51 -14.04
CA ASP A 56 9.78 7.32 -13.24
C ASP A 56 9.54 7.56 -11.76
N ILE A 57 9.49 6.48 -10.99
CA ILE A 57 9.49 6.56 -9.53
C ILE A 57 10.79 5.95 -9.01
N ARG A 58 11.49 6.72 -8.17
CA ARG A 58 12.74 6.29 -7.51
C ARG A 58 12.55 6.23 -6.02
N PHE A 59 13.15 5.23 -5.40
CA PHE A 59 13.11 4.99 -3.96
C PHE A 59 14.45 5.32 -3.35
N VAL A 60 14.43 5.95 -2.18
CA VAL A 60 15.61 6.16 -1.34
C VAL A 60 15.22 5.91 0.11
N THR A 61 16.10 5.24 0.85
CA THR A 61 15.98 5.11 2.29
C THR A 61 17.16 5.83 2.91
N ASP A 62 16.91 6.90 3.64
CA ASP A 62 17.94 7.66 4.34
C ASP A 62 17.34 8.40 5.54
N THR A 63 18.18 9.04 6.33
CA THR A 63 17.80 9.92 7.43
C THR A 63 17.31 11.26 6.87
N PHE A 64 15.98 11.38 6.73
CA PHE A 64 15.33 12.62 6.33
C PHE A 64 14.39 13.10 7.43
N ALA A 65 14.42 14.40 7.73
CA ALA A 65 13.41 15.03 8.57
C ALA A 65 12.07 15.20 7.82
N THR A 66 12.12 15.36 6.49
CA THR A 66 10.94 15.48 5.62
C THR A 66 11.18 14.81 4.26
N PRO A 67 10.14 14.31 3.56
CA PRO A 67 10.29 13.68 2.26
C PRO A 67 10.94 14.60 1.21
N THR A 68 10.73 15.90 1.32
CA THR A 68 11.27 16.92 0.41
C THR A 68 12.80 16.96 0.41
N GLN A 69 13.46 16.55 1.50
CA GLN A 69 14.92 16.48 1.56
C GLN A 69 15.50 15.47 0.56
N ALA A 70 14.74 14.42 0.22
CA ALA A 70 15.13 13.43 -0.78
C ALA A 70 15.30 14.01 -2.20
N ILE A 71 14.75 15.20 -2.48
CA ILE A 71 14.94 15.88 -3.78
C ILE A 71 16.43 16.05 -4.09
N LYS A 72 17.23 16.47 -3.10
CA LYS A 72 18.68 16.71 -3.27
C LYS A 72 19.46 15.43 -3.56
N VAL A 73 18.93 14.27 -3.16
CA VAL A 73 19.55 12.97 -3.44
C VAL A 73 19.41 12.60 -4.91
N PHE A 74 18.32 13.00 -5.56
CA PHE A 74 18.04 12.60 -6.94
C PHE A 74 18.35 13.66 -7.98
N GLN A 75 18.10 14.94 -7.68
CA GLN A 75 18.24 16.00 -8.68
C GLN A 75 19.66 16.10 -9.24
N GLY A 76 19.79 16.04 -10.57
CA GLY A 76 21.08 16.10 -11.26
C GLY A 76 21.94 14.85 -11.16
N ARG A 77 21.48 13.79 -10.47
CA ARG A 77 22.26 12.54 -10.34
C ARG A 77 22.03 11.60 -11.52
N LYS A 78 23.07 10.83 -11.84
CA LYS A 78 23.01 9.72 -12.80
C LYS A 78 22.46 8.48 -12.08
N VAL A 79 21.46 7.85 -12.68
CA VAL A 79 20.86 6.61 -12.18
C VAL A 79 20.77 5.58 -13.29
N LYS A 80 20.99 4.31 -12.96
CA LYS A 80 20.85 3.21 -13.92
C LYS A 80 19.37 2.96 -14.18
N LYS A 81 18.95 2.93 -15.45
CA LYS A 81 17.62 2.53 -15.92
C LYS A 81 17.79 1.66 -17.17
N ASN A 82 17.27 0.44 -17.13
CA ASN A 82 17.28 -0.51 -18.25
C ASN A 82 18.67 -0.64 -18.91
N ASN A 83 19.70 -0.88 -18.10
CA ASN A 83 21.12 -0.97 -18.51
C ASN A 83 21.78 0.32 -19.06
N THR A 84 21.04 1.42 -19.19
CA THR A 84 21.60 2.73 -19.54
C THR A 84 21.67 3.63 -18.31
N GLN A 85 22.65 4.54 -18.26
CA GLN A 85 22.65 5.62 -17.26
C GLN A 85 21.79 6.78 -17.76
N LYS A 86 20.84 7.23 -16.94
CA LYS A 86 20.02 8.42 -17.20
C LYS A 86 20.26 9.46 -16.12
N VAL A 87 20.32 10.73 -16.52
CA VAL A 87 20.42 11.85 -15.58
C VAL A 87 19.03 12.28 -15.19
N ILE A 88 18.77 12.42 -13.90
CA ILE A 88 17.51 12.98 -13.39
C ILE A 88 17.56 14.50 -13.62
N TYR A 89 16.67 14.99 -14.48
CA TYR A 89 16.51 16.41 -14.79
C TYR A 89 15.77 17.14 -13.67
N LYS A 90 14.62 16.58 -13.26
CA LYS A 90 13.74 17.22 -12.29
C LYS A 90 13.12 16.18 -11.36
N VAL A 91 13.02 16.54 -10.08
CA VAL A 91 12.19 15.81 -9.11
C VAL A 91 10.88 16.59 -8.98
N LYS A 92 9.76 15.95 -9.31
CA LYS A 92 8.44 16.57 -9.37
C LYS A 92 7.71 16.51 -8.03
N GLU A 93 7.82 15.38 -7.33
CA GLU A 93 7.15 15.15 -6.06
C GLU A 93 7.90 14.08 -5.28
N CYS A 94 8.02 14.23 -3.96
CA CYS A 94 8.52 13.18 -3.06
C CYS A 94 7.52 12.97 -1.93
N VAL A 95 7.21 11.70 -1.65
CA VAL A 95 6.32 11.30 -0.57
C VAL A 95 6.92 10.11 0.17
N GLU A 96 6.50 9.89 1.41
CA GLU A 96 6.81 8.63 2.11
C GLU A 96 6.38 7.42 1.26
N ALA A 97 7.13 6.33 1.32
CA ALA A 97 6.87 5.14 0.49
C ALA A 97 5.45 4.58 0.63
N ARG A 98 4.84 4.76 1.82
CA ARG A 98 3.48 4.36 2.18
C ARG A 98 2.40 5.37 1.78
N LYS A 99 2.77 6.63 1.55
CA LYS A 99 1.84 7.68 1.14
C LYS A 99 1.59 7.64 -0.37
N LYS A 100 0.44 8.17 -0.78
CA LYS A 100 0.08 8.31 -2.20
C LYS A 100 0.65 9.61 -2.73
N PHE A 101 1.13 9.59 -3.97
CA PHE A 101 1.43 10.83 -4.70
C PHE A 101 0.15 11.65 -4.86
N THR A 102 0.28 12.96 -4.98
CA THR A 102 -0.79 13.87 -5.39
C THR A 102 -0.91 13.91 -6.91
N ASN A 103 0.22 13.83 -7.63
CA ASN A 103 0.28 13.86 -9.08
C ASN A 103 -0.41 12.64 -9.73
N GLY A 104 -1.30 12.87 -10.70
CA GLY A 104 -2.07 11.82 -11.38
C GLY A 104 -1.20 10.80 -12.13
N ARG A 105 -0.17 11.27 -12.85
CA ARG A 105 0.77 10.40 -13.58
C ARG A 105 1.62 9.58 -12.61
N ALA A 106 2.08 10.20 -11.52
CA ALA A 106 2.81 9.49 -10.48
C ALA A 106 1.96 8.40 -9.81
N LYS A 107 0.68 8.66 -9.53
CA LYS A 107 -0.26 7.65 -9.02
C LYS A 107 -0.39 6.45 -9.96
N GLN A 108 -0.46 6.69 -11.28
CA GLN A 108 -0.57 5.62 -12.28
C GLN A 108 0.71 4.77 -12.33
N LEU A 109 1.88 5.42 -12.35
CA LEU A 109 3.17 4.72 -12.32
C LEU A 109 3.36 3.92 -11.03
N ASP A 110 2.95 4.48 -9.89
CA ASP A 110 3.08 3.82 -8.57
C ASP A 110 2.21 2.56 -8.48
N LYS A 111 1.03 2.55 -9.12
CA LYS A 111 0.18 1.36 -9.22
C LYS A 111 0.75 0.29 -10.14
N GLY A 112 1.46 0.69 -11.19
CA GLY A 112 2.09 -0.22 -12.15
C GLY A 112 3.38 -0.88 -11.63
N LEU A 113 3.95 -0.35 -10.56
CA LEU A 113 5.04 -0.98 -9.84
C LEU A 113 4.47 -2.13 -9.00
N LEU A 114 4.41 -3.33 -9.58
CA LEU A 114 4.20 -4.55 -8.81
C LEU A 114 5.26 -4.60 -7.70
N ARG A 115 4.80 -4.65 -6.45
CA ARG A 115 5.63 -4.81 -5.26
C ARG A 115 5.43 -6.19 -4.67
#